data_AF-A0A6P0HPY3-F1
#
_entry.id   AF-A0A6P0HPY3-F1
#
_cell.length_a   1.000
_cell.length_b   1.000
_cell.length_c   1.000
_cell.angle_alpha   90.00
_cell.angle_beta   90.00
_cell.angle_gamma   90.00
#
_symmetry.space_group_name_H-M   'P 1'
#
loop_
_entity.id
_entity.type
_entity.pdbx_description
1 polymer ?
#
loop_
_entity_poly.entity_id
_entity_poly.type
_entity_poly.pdbx_seq_one_letter_code
_entity_poly.pdbx_strand_id
1 'polypeptide(L)'
;MSDDVRVVPGRTGRLQLVPDDRAEATGWICVLSRADALAAIATGTLCLGSRGEGRLRRMRLGDGVAVYSPREERRAGAVVRRFTAVGTVTGVAPYQGDGAMPDDWCRAVELVDTGGEAAVEPLLPRLSFVRDEPGWGVVFRPGFLEVAIDDIAVVREAVLAAPSYPDADRCPDADPCPDAARGSGARPVPDARA
;
A
#
# COMPACT_ATOMS: atom_id res chain seq x y z
N MET A 1 -43.98 -20.83 5.89
CA MET A 1 -43.68 -22.25 6.13
C MET A 1 -43.62 -22.94 4.77
N SER A 2 -42.67 -23.85 4.62
CA SER A 2 -42.29 -24.62 3.42
C SER A 2 -41.23 -23.99 2.52
N ASP A 3 -39.99 -24.17 2.99
CA ASP A 3 -38.77 -24.53 2.28
C ASP A 3 -38.98 -25.17 0.88
N ASP A 4 -38.31 -24.65 -0.15
CA ASP A 4 -37.99 -25.41 -1.38
C ASP A 4 -36.48 -25.31 -1.62
N VAL A 5 -35.72 -26.10 -0.86
CA VAL A 5 -34.30 -26.38 -1.11
C VAL A 5 -34.22 -27.37 -2.26
N ARG A 6 -33.75 -26.90 -3.42
CA ARG A 6 -33.35 -27.80 -4.52
C ARG A 6 -31.88 -28.19 -4.36
N VAL A 7 -31.65 -29.42 -3.89
CA VAL A 7 -30.35 -30.08 -3.92
C VAL A 7 -30.14 -30.72 -5.30
N VAL A 8 -29.04 -30.37 -5.97
CA VAL A 8 -28.53 -31.06 -7.16
C VAL A 8 -27.27 -31.84 -6.77
N PRO A 9 -27.17 -33.17 -6.98
CA PRO A 9 -25.95 -33.90 -6.67
C PRO A 9 -25.04 -34.04 -7.90
N GLY A 10 -23.75 -33.70 -7.76
CA GLY A 10 -22.76 -33.93 -8.82
C GLY A 10 -21.33 -33.45 -8.51
N ARG A 11 -20.59 -34.27 -7.76
CA ARG A 11 -19.11 -34.43 -7.71
C ARG A 11 -18.21 -33.26 -8.15
N THR A 12 -17.70 -32.51 -7.18
CA THR A 12 -16.27 -32.47 -6.75
C THR A 12 -16.14 -31.26 -5.81
N GLY A 13 -15.81 -31.55 -4.55
CA GLY A 13 -15.85 -30.58 -3.47
C GLY A 13 -14.76 -29.52 -3.58
N ARG A 14 -15.16 -28.31 -3.93
CA ARG A 14 -14.82 -27.07 -3.22
C ARG A 14 -15.80 -26.02 -3.70
N LEU A 15 -16.88 -25.81 -2.96
CA LEU A 15 -17.64 -24.56 -3.07
C LEU A 15 -16.67 -23.47 -2.61
N GLN A 16 -16.00 -22.78 -3.54
CA GLN A 16 -15.52 -21.44 -3.25
C GLN A 16 -16.78 -20.65 -2.95
N LEU A 17 -17.03 -20.35 -1.67
CA LEU A 17 -17.83 -19.18 -1.35
C LEU A 17 -17.13 -18.02 -2.04
N VAL A 18 -17.70 -17.56 -3.14
CA VAL A 18 -17.45 -16.22 -3.66
C VAL A 18 -18.09 -15.32 -2.61
N PRO A 19 -17.32 -14.60 -1.78
CA PRO A 19 -17.92 -13.71 -0.80
C PRO A 19 -18.79 -12.69 -1.54
N ASP A 20 -19.98 -12.41 -1.03
CA ASP A 20 -20.92 -11.46 -1.62
C ASP A 20 -20.26 -10.06 -1.71
N ASP A 21 -19.87 -9.66 -2.93
CA ASP A 21 -18.67 -8.85 -3.20
C ASP A 21 -18.79 -7.32 -2.99
N ARG A 22 -19.88 -6.74 -2.48
CA ARG A 22 -20.08 -5.26 -2.60
C ARG A 22 -20.58 -4.47 -1.39
N ALA A 23 -20.81 -5.07 -0.23
CA ALA A 23 -21.30 -4.32 0.93
C ALA A 23 -20.36 -4.29 2.16
N GLU A 24 -19.35 -5.15 2.24
CA GLU A 24 -18.49 -5.29 3.44
C GLU A 24 -16.97 -5.38 3.18
N ALA A 25 -16.52 -5.43 1.93
CA ALA A 25 -15.09 -5.51 1.65
C ALA A 25 -14.41 -4.20 2.05
N THR A 26 -13.46 -4.27 2.97
CA THR A 26 -12.67 -3.11 3.41
C THR A 26 -11.38 -3.03 2.59
N GLY A 27 -10.91 -1.82 2.34
CA GLY A 27 -9.62 -1.56 1.71
C GLY A 27 -8.51 -1.31 2.73
N TRP A 28 -7.29 -1.71 2.40
CA TRP A 28 -6.10 -1.44 3.21
C TRP A 28 -5.00 -0.82 2.35
N ILE A 29 -4.45 0.30 2.83
CA ILE A 29 -3.19 0.82 2.29
C ILE A 29 -2.07 0.47 3.25
N CYS A 30 -1.08 -0.25 2.73
CA CYS A 30 0.13 -0.64 3.44
C CYS A 30 1.29 0.23 2.96
N VAL A 31 2.00 0.87 3.88
CA VAL A 31 3.13 1.73 3.56
C VAL A 31 4.42 0.94 3.74
N LEU A 32 5.04 0.57 2.63
CA LEU A 32 6.25 -0.25 2.58
C LEU A 32 7.31 0.45 1.74
N SER A 33 8.60 0.17 1.98
CA SER A 33 9.61 0.58 1.01
C SER A 33 9.36 -0.12 -0.34
N ARG A 34 9.84 0.45 -1.45
CA ARG A 34 9.69 -0.18 -2.76
C ARG A 34 10.32 -1.59 -2.77
N ALA A 35 11.50 -1.74 -2.17
CA ALA A 35 12.15 -3.04 -2.03
C ALA A 35 11.29 -4.05 -1.25
N ASP A 36 10.67 -3.63 -0.13
CA ASP A 36 9.76 -4.48 0.64
C ASP A 36 8.48 -4.82 -0.14
N ALA A 37 7.98 -3.90 -0.97
CA ALA A 37 6.81 -4.13 -1.81
C ALA A 37 7.08 -5.20 -2.87
N LEU A 38 8.23 -5.13 -3.55
CA LEU A 38 8.68 -6.13 -4.50
C LEU A 38 8.92 -7.50 -3.85
N ALA A 39 9.48 -7.51 -2.63
CA ALA A 39 9.61 -8.74 -1.86
C ALA A 39 8.23 -9.33 -1.49
N ALA A 40 7.26 -8.48 -1.13
CA ALA A 40 5.90 -8.91 -0.81
C ALA A 40 5.16 -9.51 -2.02
N ILE A 41 5.35 -8.92 -3.20
CA ILE A 41 4.89 -9.47 -4.49
C ILE A 41 5.47 -10.87 -4.70
N ALA A 42 6.80 -10.99 -4.62
CA ALA A 42 7.51 -12.24 -4.92
C ALA A 42 7.17 -13.38 -3.94
N THR A 43 6.89 -13.05 -2.68
CA THR A 43 6.64 -14.02 -1.61
C THR A 43 5.15 -14.25 -1.32
N GLY A 44 4.25 -13.47 -1.92
CA GLY A 44 2.82 -13.48 -1.57
C GLY A 44 2.55 -13.14 -0.10
N THR A 45 3.44 -12.37 0.51
CA THR A 45 3.43 -12.13 1.95
C THR A 45 3.68 -10.66 2.26
N LEU A 46 2.74 -10.02 2.94
CA LEU A 46 2.88 -8.65 3.42
C LEU A 46 3.33 -8.67 4.88
N CYS A 47 4.55 -8.20 5.14
CA CYS A 47 5.11 -8.13 6.48
C CYS A 47 5.16 -6.68 6.98
N LEU A 48 4.82 -6.51 8.26
CA LEU A 48 4.96 -5.27 9.01
C LEU A 48 5.91 -5.53 10.18
N GLY A 49 6.55 -4.45 10.66
CA GLY A 49 7.40 -4.49 11.86
C GLY A 49 6.72 -5.13 13.07
N SER A 50 7.49 -5.39 14.13
CA SER A 50 7.05 -6.08 15.36
C SER A 50 5.75 -5.60 16.02
N ARG A 51 5.28 -4.37 15.73
CA ARG A 51 3.98 -3.82 16.19
C ARG A 51 2.82 -4.02 15.21
N GLY A 52 3.04 -4.80 14.15
CA GLY A 52 2.13 -4.99 13.02
C GLY A 52 0.98 -5.96 13.29
N GLU A 53 1.12 -6.87 14.25
CA GLU A 53 0.15 -7.92 14.56
C GLU A 53 -1.28 -7.37 14.71
N GLY A 54 -1.47 -6.38 15.58
CA GLY A 54 -2.79 -5.80 15.85
C GLY A 54 -3.42 -5.12 14.64
N ARG A 55 -2.61 -4.69 13.67
CA ARG A 55 -3.09 -4.11 12.40
C ARG A 55 -3.47 -5.19 11.42
N LEU A 56 -2.61 -6.18 11.24
CA LEU A 56 -2.86 -7.31 10.34
C LEU A 56 -4.03 -8.20 10.83
N ARG A 57 -4.32 -8.23 12.13
CA ARG A 57 -5.51 -8.90 12.68
C ARG A 57 -6.83 -8.31 12.20
N ARG A 58 -6.86 -7.03 11.81
CA ARG A 58 -8.09 -6.37 11.34
C ARG A 58 -8.45 -6.74 9.90
N MET A 59 -7.47 -7.18 9.12
CA MET A 59 -7.68 -7.65 7.76
C MET A 59 -8.52 -8.93 7.74
N ARG A 60 -9.51 -8.95 6.85
CA ARG A 60 -10.34 -10.11 6.54
C ARG A 60 -9.90 -10.73 5.22
N LEU A 61 -10.22 -12.01 5.05
CA LEU A 61 -10.04 -12.69 3.77
C LEU A 61 -10.85 -11.97 2.70
N GLY A 62 -10.23 -11.64 1.57
CA GLY A 62 -10.87 -10.94 0.45
C GLY A 62 -10.80 -9.41 0.51
N ASP A 63 -10.30 -8.82 1.61
CA ASP A 63 -10.10 -7.37 1.67
C ASP A 63 -9.14 -6.90 0.58
N GLY A 64 -9.41 -5.71 0.03
CA GLY A 64 -8.55 -5.07 -0.96
C GLY A 64 -7.26 -4.56 -0.32
N VAL A 65 -6.13 -4.72 -1.00
CA VAL A 65 -4.83 -4.23 -0.54
C VAL A 65 -4.19 -3.36 -1.61
N ALA A 66 -3.65 -2.22 -1.20
CA ALA A 66 -2.76 -1.39 -2.00
C ALA A 66 -1.46 -1.14 -1.22
N VAL A 67 -0.34 -1.17 -1.91
CA VAL A 67 0.98 -0.88 -1.34
C VAL A 67 1.44 0.49 -1.82
N TYR A 68 1.69 1.38 -0.87
CA TYR A 68 2.25 2.70 -1.11
C TYR A 68 3.72 2.73 -0.69
N SER A 69 4.58 3.17 -1.59
CA SER A 69 6.02 3.27 -1.38
C SER A 69 6.48 4.73 -1.34
N PRO A 70 6.75 5.29 -0.14
CA PRO A 70 7.24 6.66 -0.02
C PRO A 70 8.71 6.78 -0.43
N ARG A 71 9.48 5.68 -0.32
CA ARG A 71 10.93 5.61 -0.59
C ARG A 71 11.31 4.24 -1.16
N GLU A 72 12.46 4.21 -1.83
CA GLU A 72 13.10 2.98 -2.32
C GLU A 72 13.37 1.99 -1.18
N GLU A 73 13.95 2.47 -0.07
CA GLU A 73 14.36 1.66 1.08
C GLU A 73 13.79 2.20 2.41
N ARG A 74 13.78 1.36 3.45
CA ARG A 74 13.16 1.65 4.76
C ARG A 74 13.79 2.83 5.51
N ARG A 75 15.09 3.07 5.35
CA ARG A 75 15.85 4.11 6.08
C ARG A 75 16.60 5.10 5.18
N ALA A 76 16.62 4.84 3.87
CA ALA A 76 17.44 5.57 2.91
C ALA A 76 16.77 5.55 1.53
N GLY A 77 17.48 6.06 0.52
CA GLY A 77 17.04 6.01 -0.88
C GLY A 77 16.18 7.19 -1.32
N ALA A 78 15.96 7.23 -2.63
CA ALA A 78 15.20 8.26 -3.31
C ALA A 78 13.74 8.27 -2.82
N VAL A 79 13.14 9.45 -2.92
CA VAL A 79 11.70 9.62 -2.69
C VAL A 79 10.98 9.00 -3.89
N VAL A 80 10.09 8.05 -3.62
CA VAL A 80 9.33 7.34 -4.65
C VAL A 80 7.93 7.94 -4.74
N ARG A 81 7.17 7.90 -3.62
CA ARG A 81 5.79 8.40 -3.51
C ARG A 81 4.86 7.81 -4.57
N ARG A 82 4.93 6.49 -4.74
CA ARG A 82 4.11 5.76 -5.71
C ARG A 82 3.33 4.63 -5.06
N PHE A 83 2.19 4.29 -5.62
CA PHE A 83 1.58 3.00 -5.41
C PHE A 83 2.28 1.99 -6.30
N THR A 84 2.79 0.93 -5.68
CA THR A 84 3.70 -0.05 -6.30
C THR A 84 3.05 -1.39 -6.54
N ALA A 85 2.01 -1.73 -5.77
CA ALA A 85 1.29 -2.98 -5.92
C ALA A 85 -0.16 -2.84 -5.47
N VAL A 86 -1.02 -3.68 -6.01
CA VAL A 86 -2.41 -3.84 -5.57
C VAL A 86 -2.79 -5.31 -5.55
N GLY A 87 -3.75 -5.69 -4.73
CA GLY A 87 -4.06 -7.08 -4.50
C GLY A 87 -5.18 -7.33 -3.52
N THR A 88 -5.19 -8.53 -2.95
CA THR A 88 -6.19 -8.96 -1.98
C THR A 88 -5.57 -9.78 -0.85
N VAL A 89 -6.20 -9.76 0.32
CA VAL A 89 -5.80 -10.60 1.45
C VAL A 89 -6.25 -12.03 1.23
N THR A 90 -5.32 -12.98 1.27
CA THR A 90 -5.58 -14.43 1.07
C THR A 90 -5.40 -15.23 2.36
N GLY A 91 -4.68 -14.69 3.34
CA GLY A 91 -4.48 -15.32 4.64
C GLY A 91 -5.63 -15.04 5.61
N VAL A 92 -5.96 -16.03 6.44
CA VAL A 92 -7.01 -15.93 7.48
C VAL A 92 -6.52 -15.30 8.78
N ALA A 93 -5.23 -15.38 9.10
CA ALA A 93 -4.64 -14.86 10.32
C ALA A 93 -3.22 -14.34 10.07
N PRO A 94 -2.74 -13.36 10.86
CA PRO A 94 -1.33 -12.99 10.83
C PRO A 94 -0.47 -14.07 11.49
N TYR A 95 0.77 -14.18 11.03
CA TYR A 95 1.77 -15.11 11.56
C TYR A 95 3.13 -14.40 11.68
N GLN A 96 4.01 -14.92 12.53
CA GLN A 96 5.39 -14.46 12.56
C GLN A 96 6.13 -15.08 11.37
N GLY A 97 6.71 -14.24 10.52
CA GLY A 97 7.43 -14.67 9.33
C GLY A 97 8.83 -14.08 9.29
N ASP A 98 9.65 -14.63 8.41
CA ASP A 98 10.99 -14.13 8.12
C ASP A 98 10.91 -12.91 7.19
N GLY A 99 10.25 -11.85 7.68
CA GLY A 99 10.21 -10.55 7.01
C GLY A 99 11.59 -9.89 7.00
N ALA A 100 11.62 -8.61 6.66
CA ALA A 100 12.87 -7.85 6.60
C ALA A 100 13.48 -7.59 7.99
N MET A 101 12.72 -7.77 9.08
CA MET A 101 13.24 -7.77 10.45
C MET A 101 12.88 -9.07 11.18
N PRO A 102 13.69 -9.50 12.16
CA PRO A 102 13.25 -10.50 13.12
C PRO A 102 11.99 -10.01 13.83
N ASP A 103 11.06 -10.93 14.09
CA ASP A 103 9.76 -10.69 14.72
C ASP A 103 8.75 -9.89 13.87
N ASP A 104 8.96 -9.82 12.55
CA ASP A 104 7.96 -9.28 11.65
C ASP A 104 6.67 -10.10 11.69
N TRP A 105 5.55 -9.39 11.73
CA TRP A 105 4.23 -9.98 11.59
C TRP A 105 3.82 -9.87 10.14
N CYS A 106 3.40 -11.00 9.58
CA CYS A 106 3.11 -11.16 8.19
C CYS A 106 1.67 -11.61 7.96
N ARG A 107 1.13 -11.30 6.79
CA ARG A 107 -0.18 -11.74 6.32
C ARG A 107 -0.03 -12.23 4.88
N ALA A 108 -0.61 -13.39 4.57
CA ALA A 108 -0.64 -13.87 3.20
C ALA A 108 -1.56 -12.98 2.35
N VAL A 109 -1.05 -12.56 1.20
CA VAL A 109 -1.71 -11.68 0.24
C VAL A 109 -1.41 -12.16 -1.18
N GLU A 110 -2.27 -11.81 -2.12
CA GLU A 110 -1.98 -11.95 -3.53
C GLU A 110 -1.87 -10.54 -4.11
N LEU A 111 -0.64 -10.13 -4.45
CA LEU A 111 -0.34 -8.83 -5.05
C LEU A 111 -0.04 -9.02 -6.54
N VAL A 112 -0.56 -8.12 -7.36
CA VAL A 112 -0.31 -8.09 -8.79
C VAL A 112 0.88 -7.18 -9.06
N ASP A 113 1.90 -7.73 -9.72
CA ASP A 113 2.97 -6.95 -10.34
C ASP A 113 2.54 -6.54 -11.75
N THR A 114 2.38 -5.25 -11.99
CA THR A 114 2.07 -4.70 -13.32
C THR A 114 3.32 -4.21 -14.04
N GLY A 115 4.49 -4.24 -13.38
CA GLY A 115 5.73 -3.64 -13.84
C GLY A 115 5.73 -2.10 -13.82
N GLY A 116 4.61 -1.46 -13.47
CA GLY A 116 4.42 -0.01 -13.48
C GLY A 116 3.98 0.53 -12.12
N GLU A 117 4.35 1.78 -11.82
CA GLU A 117 4.08 2.40 -10.52
C GLU A 117 3.32 3.73 -10.68
N ALA A 118 2.19 3.87 -9.98
CA ALA A 118 1.35 5.05 -10.09
C ALA A 118 1.79 6.14 -9.09
N ALA A 119 2.09 7.35 -9.59
CA ALA A 119 2.35 8.50 -8.74
C ALA A 119 1.13 8.81 -7.85
N VAL A 120 1.37 9.17 -6.58
CA VAL A 120 0.29 9.45 -5.64
C VAL A 120 -0.39 10.79 -5.92
N GLU A 121 0.36 11.78 -6.39
CA GLU A 121 -0.10 13.18 -6.55
C GLU A 121 -1.37 13.31 -7.40
N PRO A 122 -1.51 12.68 -8.59
CA PRO A 122 -2.72 12.77 -9.40
C PRO A 122 -3.93 12.04 -8.79
N LEU A 123 -3.68 11.13 -7.83
CA LEU A 123 -4.71 10.34 -7.19
C LEU A 123 -5.30 11.04 -5.96
N LEU A 124 -4.55 11.93 -5.31
CA LEU A 124 -4.98 12.61 -4.09
C LEU A 124 -6.39 13.21 -4.16
N PRO A 125 -6.81 13.91 -5.24
CA PRO A 125 -8.15 14.50 -5.31
C PRO A 125 -9.27 13.46 -5.45
N ARG A 126 -8.94 12.22 -5.81
CA ARG A 126 -9.87 11.10 -6.02
C ARG A 126 -9.98 10.19 -4.79
N LEU A 127 -9.10 10.34 -3.80
CA LEU A 127 -9.03 9.48 -2.62
C LEU A 127 -9.82 10.09 -1.47
N SER A 128 -10.87 9.41 -1.03
CA SER A 128 -11.86 9.93 -0.07
C SER A 128 -11.28 10.23 1.32
N PHE A 129 -10.20 9.54 1.69
CA PHE A 129 -9.51 9.70 2.96
C PHE A 129 -8.53 10.90 2.98
N VAL A 130 -8.23 11.51 1.84
CA VAL A 130 -7.36 12.69 1.74
C VAL A 130 -8.23 13.94 1.75
N ARG A 131 -8.22 14.68 2.87
CA ARG A 131 -9.07 15.88 3.05
C ARG A 131 -8.33 17.20 2.80
N ASP A 132 -7.02 17.23 3.05
CA ASP A 132 -6.15 18.41 2.91
C ASP A 132 -4.95 18.09 2.02
N GLU A 133 -4.94 18.61 0.80
CA GLU A 133 -3.84 18.41 -0.16
C GLU A 133 -2.48 18.94 0.36
N PRO A 134 -2.35 20.08 1.05
CA PRO A 134 -1.04 20.54 1.53
C PRO A 134 -0.42 19.68 2.66
N GLY A 135 -1.15 18.71 3.20
CA GLY A 135 -0.75 17.87 4.34
C GLY A 135 -0.92 16.36 4.12
N TRP A 136 -1.19 15.92 2.89
CA TRP A 136 -1.59 14.54 2.58
C TRP A 136 -0.60 13.48 3.10
N GLY A 137 0.70 13.79 3.14
CA GLY A 137 1.74 12.88 3.64
C GLY A 137 1.56 12.49 5.11
N VAL A 138 0.81 13.26 5.91
CA VAL A 138 0.48 12.92 7.30
C VAL A 138 -0.40 11.67 7.37
N VAL A 139 -1.28 11.47 6.39
CA VAL A 139 -2.24 10.36 6.35
C VAL A 139 -1.54 9.00 6.22
N PHE A 140 -0.37 8.97 5.58
CA PHE A 140 0.43 7.76 5.41
C PHE A 140 1.42 7.49 6.56
N ARG A 141 1.63 8.44 7.49
CA ARG A 141 2.54 8.28 8.63
C ARG A 141 2.25 7.09 9.54
N PRO A 142 0.97 6.69 9.77
CA PRO A 142 0.68 5.50 10.56
C PRO A 142 1.27 4.21 9.97
N GLY A 143 1.67 4.23 8.70
CA GLY A 143 2.27 3.11 7.99
C GLY A 143 1.27 2.08 7.45
N PHE A 144 0.02 2.20 7.86
CA PHE A 144 -1.05 1.25 7.56
C PHE A 144 -2.38 1.89 7.90
N LEU A 145 -3.29 1.95 6.94
CA LEU A 145 -4.58 2.60 7.10
C LEU A 145 -5.71 1.79 6.44
N GLU A 146 -6.86 1.82 7.10
CA GLU A 146 -8.13 1.30 6.61
C GLU A 146 -8.78 2.37 5.72
N VAL A 147 -9.25 1.98 4.54
CA VAL A 147 -9.85 2.88 3.54
C VAL A 147 -11.09 2.24 2.92
N ALA A 148 -11.88 3.05 2.21
CA ALA A 148 -13.02 2.54 1.46
C ALA A 148 -12.53 1.65 0.31
N ILE A 149 -13.32 0.63 -0.05
CA ILE A 149 -12.98 -0.23 -1.19
C ILE A 149 -12.93 0.54 -2.51
N ASP A 150 -13.72 1.62 -2.63
CA ASP A 150 -13.71 2.51 -3.79
C ASP A 150 -12.35 3.21 -3.95
N ASP A 151 -11.67 3.55 -2.85
CA ASP A 151 -10.31 4.12 -2.89
C ASP A 151 -9.31 3.09 -3.43
N ILE A 152 -9.45 1.82 -3.03
CA ILE A 152 -8.63 0.72 -3.58
C ILE A 152 -8.90 0.54 -5.07
N ALA A 153 -10.15 0.68 -5.51
CA ALA A 153 -10.50 0.60 -6.93
C ALA A 153 -9.81 1.71 -7.75
N VAL A 154 -9.79 2.94 -7.24
CA VAL A 154 -9.06 4.07 -7.86
C VAL A 154 -7.56 3.78 -7.96
N VAL A 155 -6.94 3.30 -6.87
CA VAL A 155 -5.51 2.96 -6.88
C VAL A 155 -5.22 1.80 -7.83
N ARG A 156 -6.06 0.76 -7.82
CA ARG A 156 -5.94 -0.40 -8.72
C ARG A 156 -6.00 0.02 -10.18
N GLU A 157 -6.96 0.86 -10.55
CA GLU A 157 -7.06 1.41 -11.91
C GLU A 157 -5.75 2.10 -12.31
N ALA A 158 -5.23 2.96 -11.43
CA ALA A 158 -4.01 3.72 -11.69
C ALA A 158 -2.75 2.84 -11.82
N VAL A 159 -2.59 1.84 -10.95
CA VAL A 159 -1.43 0.91 -10.99
C VAL A 159 -1.49 -0.01 -12.21
N LEU A 160 -2.69 -0.43 -12.63
CA LEU A 160 -2.87 -1.22 -13.86
C LEU A 160 -2.68 -0.40 -15.14
N ALA A 161 -2.97 0.90 -15.10
CA ALA A 161 -2.76 1.81 -16.23
C ALA A 161 -1.36 2.41 -16.28
N ALA A 162 -0.57 2.28 -15.20
CA ALA A 162 0.78 2.80 -15.15
C ALA A 162 1.64 2.10 -16.21
N PRO A 163 2.41 2.84 -17.03
CA PRO A 163 3.31 2.21 -17.97
C PRO A 163 4.31 1.37 -17.18
N SER A 164 4.54 0.13 -17.64
CA SER A 164 5.65 -0.68 -17.13
C SER A 164 6.92 0.15 -17.24
N TYR A 165 7.76 0.15 -16.20
CA TYR A 165 9.00 0.90 -16.17
C TYR A 165 9.73 0.68 -17.51
N PRO A 166 10.00 1.72 -18.32
CA PRO A 166 10.87 1.54 -19.47
C PRO A 166 12.19 1.03 -18.91
N ASP A 167 12.72 -0.08 -19.43
CA ASP A 167 13.94 -0.78 -18.97
C ASP A 167 14.86 0.06 -18.05
N ALA A 168 15.32 -0.55 -16.95
CA ALA A 168 16.13 0.06 -15.88
C ALA A 168 17.29 1.00 -16.30
N ASP A 169 17.68 0.99 -17.57
CA ASP A 169 18.64 1.89 -18.23
C ASP A 169 18.13 3.32 -18.48
N ARG A 170 16.84 3.62 -18.26
CA ARG A 170 16.31 4.98 -18.41
C ARG A 170 15.77 5.49 -17.09
N CYS A 171 16.65 6.01 -16.23
CA CYS A 171 16.23 6.89 -15.14
C CYS A 171 15.40 8.03 -15.73
N PRO A 172 14.09 8.14 -15.45
CA PRO A 172 13.41 9.39 -15.67
C PRO A 172 14.02 10.38 -14.69
N ASP A 173 14.51 11.50 -15.20
CA ASP A 173 15.06 12.60 -14.41
C ASP A 173 14.18 12.81 -13.19
N ALA A 174 14.79 12.64 -12.01
CA ALA A 174 14.11 12.84 -10.74
C ALA A 174 13.41 14.20 -10.78
N ASP A 175 12.08 14.20 -10.74
CA ASP A 175 11.30 15.44 -10.69
C ASP A 175 11.91 16.33 -9.59
N PRO A 176 12.34 17.56 -9.91
CA PRO A 176 12.93 18.42 -8.92
C PRO A 176 11.87 18.71 -7.86
N CYS A 177 12.14 18.22 -6.64
CA CYS A 177 11.31 18.43 -5.47
C CYS A 177 10.92 19.92 -5.35
N PRO A 178 9.62 20.28 -5.46
CA PRO A 178 9.21 21.67 -5.35
C PRO A 178 9.09 22.06 -3.88
N ASP A 179 10.18 22.01 -3.12
CA ASP A 179 10.29 22.76 -1.85
C ASP A 179 11.73 22.95 -1.32
N ALA A 180 12.69 23.26 -2.22
CA ALA A 180 14.05 23.67 -1.82
C ALA A 180 14.25 25.20 -1.89
N ALA A 181 13.17 25.98 -1.83
CA ALA A 181 13.22 27.44 -1.90
C ALA A 181 12.60 28.10 -0.66
N ARG A 182 13.20 27.88 0.51
CA ARG A 182 13.17 28.87 1.59
C ARG A 182 14.59 29.10 2.10
N GLY A 183 15.05 30.33 1.86
CA GLY A 183 16.43 30.76 1.97
C GLY A 183 17.06 30.54 3.35
N SER A 184 18.33 30.16 3.32
CA SER A 184 19.27 30.34 4.42
C SER A 184 19.49 31.84 4.63
N GLY A 185 18.65 32.45 5.45
CA GLY A 185 18.90 33.76 6.03
C GLY A 185 19.87 33.59 7.19
N ALA A 186 21.18 33.70 6.92
CA ALA A 186 22.19 33.81 7.96
C ALA A 186 21.87 35.05 8.83
N ARG A 187 21.52 34.83 10.11
CA ARG A 187 21.47 35.91 11.10
C ARG A 187 22.89 36.35 11.42
N PRO A 188 23.24 37.64 11.35
CA PRO A 188 24.50 38.12 11.90
C PRO A 188 24.45 38.05 13.44
N VAL A 189 25.48 37.45 14.02
CA VAL A 189 25.77 37.50 15.46
C VAL A 189 26.22 38.93 15.84
N PRO A 190 25.63 39.58 16.85
CA PRO A 190 26.14 40.85 17.35
C PRO A 190 27.39 40.61 18.21
N ASP A 191 28.47 41.28 17.85
CA ASP A 191 29.73 41.26 18.60
C ASP A 191 29.59 42.08 19.90
N ALA A 192 30.05 41.50 21.00
CA ALA A 192 29.96 42.07 22.35
C ALA A 192 31.36 42.43 22.85
N ARG A 193 31.67 43.73 22.78
CA ARG A 193 32.58 44.53 23.63
C ARG A 193 33.98 43.97 23.99
N ALA A 194 34.98 44.77 23.66
CA ALA A 194 35.87 45.40 24.64
C ALA A 194 36.30 46.78 24.14
#